data_AF-A0A382JWW0-F1
#
_entry.id   AF-A0A382JWW0-F1
#
_cell.length_a   1.000
_cell.length_b   1.000
_cell.length_c   1.000
_cell.angle_alpha   90.00
_cell.angle_beta   90.00
_cell.angle_gamma   90.00
#
_symmetry.space_group_name_H-M   'P 1'
#
loop_
_entity.id
_entity.type
_entity.pdbx_description
1 polymer ?
#
loop_
_entity_poly.entity_id
_entity_poly.type
_entity_poly.pdbx_seq_one_letter_code
_entity_poly.pdbx_strand_id
1 'polypeptide(L)'
;MLMKYWLIKTEPEEWSWQQQVKSGNKGAEWNGVRNFQAAKNLRDMKIGDKCFFYHTGKSKNIIGIAVIIKEAFLDKSDKTQ
;
A
#
# COMPACT_ATOMS: atom_id res chain seq x y z
N MET A 1 -18.55 -9.12 -6.71
CA MET A 1 -17.23 -9.05 -7.36
C MET A 1 -16.26 -9.96 -6.61
N LEU A 2 -15.32 -10.61 -7.30
CA LEU A 2 -14.26 -11.39 -6.64
C LEU A 2 -13.27 -10.47 -5.93
N MET A 3 -12.87 -10.84 -4.71
CA MET A 3 -11.83 -10.18 -3.93
C MET A 3 -10.47 -10.41 -4.60
N LYS A 4 -9.71 -9.34 -4.83
CA LYS A 4 -8.35 -9.42 -5.40
C LYS A 4 -7.31 -9.41 -4.29
N TYR A 5 -6.12 -9.91 -4.64
CA TYR A 5 -4.96 -9.95 -3.78
C TYR A 5 -3.82 -9.16 -4.39
N TRP A 6 -3.13 -8.41 -3.55
CA TRP A 6 -2.07 -7.51 -3.94
C TRP A 6 -0.81 -7.73 -3.09
N LEU A 7 0.30 -7.13 -3.51
CA LEU A 7 1.51 -7.06 -2.71
C LEU A 7 2.00 -5.61 -2.74
N ILE A 8 2.19 -5.02 -1.56
CA ILE A 8 2.74 -3.67 -1.40
C ILE A 8 4.10 -3.76 -0.75
N LYS A 9 5.04 -2.92 -1.18
CA LYS A 9 6.43 -2.94 -0.74
C LYS A 9 6.79 -1.61 -0.09
N THR A 10 7.49 -1.66 1.04
CA THR A 10 8.05 -0.49 1.71
C THR A 10 9.31 -0.88 2.46
N GLU A 11 10.23 0.07 2.61
CA GLU A 11 11.36 -0.09 3.52
C GLU A 11 10.88 0.14 4.97
N PRO A 12 11.26 -0.70 5.95
CA PRO A 12 10.87 -0.53 7.35
C PRO A 12 11.17 0.88 7.91
N GLU A 13 12.21 1.52 7.39
CA GLU A 13 12.66 2.86 7.74
C GLU A 13 11.72 3.97 7.24
N GLU A 14 11.00 3.73 6.13
CA GLU A 14 10.00 4.65 5.58
C GLU A 14 8.63 4.42 6.20
N TRP A 15 8.16 3.16 6.20
CA TRP A 15 6.89 2.77 6.81
C TRP A 15 6.93 1.33 7.36
N SER A 16 7.08 1.21 8.67
CA SER A 16 7.17 -0.07 9.37
C SER A 16 5.81 -0.75 9.60
N TRP A 17 5.83 -2.07 9.86
CA TRP A 17 4.63 -2.79 10.31
C TRP A 17 4.01 -2.20 11.55
N GLN A 18 4.85 -1.79 12.50
CA GLN A 18 4.39 -1.28 13.78
C GLN A 18 3.63 0.03 13.58
N GLN A 19 4.08 0.89 12.65
CA GLN A 19 3.33 2.08 12.24
C GLN A 19 2.00 1.69 11.57
N GLN A 20 1.99 0.68 10.71
CA GLN A 20 0.76 0.18 10.08
C GLN A 20 -0.25 -0.37 11.11
N VAL A 21 0.20 -1.13 12.11
CA VAL A 21 -0.68 -1.64 13.18
C VAL A 21 -1.18 -0.49 14.05
N LYS A 22 -0.33 0.50 14.37
CA LYS A 22 -0.71 1.69 15.14
C LYS A 22 -1.72 2.57 14.40
N SER A 23 -1.69 2.61 13.07
CA SER A 23 -2.66 3.39 12.29
C SER A 23 -4.07 2.80 12.36
N GLY A 24 -4.16 1.47 12.52
CA GLY A 24 -5.42 0.74 12.75
C GLY A 24 -6.47 1.11 11.71
N ASN A 25 -7.69 1.42 12.18
CA ASN A 25 -8.82 1.75 11.32
C ASN A 25 -8.69 3.09 10.57
N LYS A 26 -7.77 3.98 10.99
CA LYS A 26 -7.47 5.20 10.23
C LYS A 26 -6.73 4.87 8.93
N GLY A 27 -6.00 3.75 8.91
CA GLY A 27 -5.17 3.31 7.80
C GLY A 27 -4.00 4.24 7.53
N ALA A 28 -3.35 4.01 6.40
CA ALA A 28 -2.24 4.81 5.90
C ALA A 28 -2.47 5.11 4.42
N GLU A 29 -2.15 6.33 4.02
CA GLU A 29 -2.12 6.71 2.60
C GLU A 29 -0.91 6.08 1.93
N TRP A 30 -1.14 5.41 0.79
CA TRP A 30 -0.07 4.81 -0.01
C TRP A 30 0.33 5.74 -1.16
N ASN A 31 1.01 6.84 -0.80
CA ASN A 31 1.48 7.86 -1.72
C ASN A 31 2.90 7.57 -2.24
N GLY A 32 3.47 8.50 -3.01
CA GLY A 32 4.85 8.43 -3.49
C GLY A 32 5.08 7.45 -4.64
N VAL A 33 4.03 6.79 -5.13
CA VAL A 33 4.14 5.85 -6.26
C VAL A 33 4.29 6.63 -7.56
N ARG A 34 5.49 6.55 -8.17
CA ARG A 34 5.80 7.15 -9.48
C ARG A 34 5.99 6.13 -10.61
N ASN A 35 5.90 4.84 -10.29
CA ASN A 35 5.92 3.80 -11.30
C ASN A 35 4.52 3.63 -11.93
N PHE A 36 4.42 3.78 -13.25
CA PHE A 36 3.14 3.73 -13.97
C PHE A 36 2.35 2.43 -13.75
N GLN A 37 3.03 1.27 -13.74
CA GLN A 37 2.36 -0.02 -13.51
C GLN A 37 1.85 -0.14 -12.07
N ALA A 38 2.65 0.28 -11.09
CA ALA A 38 2.22 0.29 -9.69
C ALA A 38 1.06 1.27 -9.45
N ALA A 39 1.09 2.45 -10.07
CA ALA A 39 0.01 3.42 -10.01
C ALA A 39 -1.28 2.88 -10.68
N LYS A 40 -1.16 2.14 -11.79
CA LYS A 40 -2.30 1.42 -12.38
C LYS A 40 -2.84 0.36 -11.40
N ASN A 41 -1.98 -0.42 -10.77
CA ASN A 41 -2.41 -1.43 -9.80
C ASN A 41 -3.16 -0.79 -8.62
N LEU A 42 -2.68 0.32 -8.06
CA LEU A 42 -3.39 1.07 -7.02
C LEU A 42 -4.79 1.51 -7.46
N ARG A 43 -4.94 2.01 -8.71
CA ARG A 43 -6.24 2.37 -9.29
C ARG A 43 -7.19 1.19 -9.46
N ASP A 44 -6.64 -0.01 -9.63
CA ASP A 44 -7.42 -1.25 -9.81
C ASP A 44 -7.82 -1.90 -8.47
N MET A 45 -7.31 -1.42 -7.32
CA MET A 45 -7.64 -1.90 -5.98
C MET A 45 -9.03 -1.44 -5.55
N LYS A 46 -9.78 -2.33 -4.89
CA LYS A 46 -11.13 -2.07 -4.37
C LYS A 46 -11.20 -2.25 -2.87
N ILE A 47 -12.15 -1.54 -2.23
CA ILE A 47 -12.38 -1.68 -0.78
C ILE A 47 -12.67 -3.16 -0.46
N GLY A 48 -11.98 -3.68 0.55
CA GLY A 48 -12.07 -5.09 0.94
C GLY A 48 -11.04 -6.01 0.28
N ASP A 49 -10.36 -5.57 -0.78
CA ASP A 49 -9.19 -6.29 -1.30
C ASP A 49 -8.11 -6.42 -0.23
N LYS A 50 -7.33 -7.50 -0.31
CA LYS A 50 -6.23 -7.76 0.64
C LYS A 50 -4.89 -7.53 -0.01
N CYS A 51 -3.94 -7.03 0.76
CA CYS A 51 -2.56 -6.88 0.32
C CYS A 51 -1.58 -7.51 1.31
N PHE A 52 -0.60 -8.23 0.78
CA PHE A 52 0.58 -8.62 1.54
C PHE A 52 1.47 -7.40 1.76
N PHE A 53 1.79 -7.13 3.02
CA PHE A 53 2.73 -6.09 3.40
C PHE A 53 4.13 -6.68 3.38
N TYR A 54 4.94 -6.25 2.42
CA TYR A 54 6.28 -6.78 2.18
C TYR A 54 7.34 -5.74 2.55
N HIS A 55 8.22 -6.10 3.48
CA HIS A 55 9.43 -5.33 3.72
C HIS A 55 10.47 -5.62 2.64
N THR A 56 11.07 -4.56 2.11
CA THR A 56 12.15 -4.62 1.12
C THR A 56 13.46 -4.08 1.68
N GLY A 57 14.52 -4.08 0.88
CA GLY A 57 15.85 -3.63 1.29
C GLY A 57 16.59 -4.70 2.08
N LYS A 58 16.95 -4.40 3.33
CA LYS A 58 17.71 -5.31 4.23
C LYS A 58 16.89 -6.52 4.69
N SER A 59 15.58 -6.31 4.91
CA SER A 59 14.63 -7.39 5.19
C SER A 59 13.78 -7.64 3.95
N LYS A 60 13.60 -8.90 3.56
CA LYS A 60 12.90 -9.30 2.32
C LYS A 60 11.84 -10.36 2.61
N ASN A 61 10.77 -9.97 3.27
CA ASN A 61 9.75 -10.89 3.76
C ASN A 61 8.36 -10.25 3.81
N ILE A 62 7.34 -11.11 3.75
CA ILE A 62 5.96 -10.75 4.04
C ILE A 62 5.80 -10.77 5.56
N ILE A 63 5.37 -9.66 6.12
CA ILE A 63 5.27 -9.46 7.57
C ILE A 63 3.84 -9.38 8.08
N GLY A 64 2.87 -9.24 7.17
CA GLY A 64 1.48 -9.07 7.52
C GLY A 64 0.57 -8.98 6.30
N ILE A 65 -0.73 -8.94 6.59
CA ILE A 65 -1.80 -8.73 5.61
C ILE A 65 -2.53 -7.46 6.02
N ALA A 66 -2.73 -6.56 5.07
CA ALA A 66 -3.58 -5.39 5.22
C ALA A 66 -4.79 -5.48 4.28
N VAL A 67 -5.79 -4.65 4.54
CA VAL A 67 -7.01 -4.54 3.74
C VAL A 67 -7.12 -3.14 3.18
N ILE A 68 -7.60 -3.04 1.95
CA ILE A 68 -7.87 -1.75 1.32
C ILE A 68 -9.15 -1.17 1.93
N ILE A 69 -9.02 0.00 2.57
CA ILE A 69 -10.13 0.71 3.22
C ILE A 69 -10.62 1.93 2.41
N LYS A 70 -9.88 2.31 1.36
CA LYS A 70 -10.20 3.43 0.46
C LYS A 70 -9.64 3.15 -0.93
N GLU A 71 -10.44 3.42 -1.96
CA GLU A 71 -9.99 3.32 -3.37
C GLU A 71 -9.02 4.44 -3.73
N ALA A 72 -8.37 4.34 -4.89
CA ALA A 72 -7.39 5.30 -5.35
C ALA A 72 -7.91 6.75 -5.37
N PHE A 73 -7.01 7.66 -5.05
CA PHE A 73 -7.23 9.10 -5.04
C PHE A 73 -5.99 9.82 -5.58
N LEU A 74 -6.12 11.12 -5.81
CA LEU A 74 -5.03 11.95 -6.29
C LEU A 74 -3.91 12.05 -5.24
N ASP A 75 -2.70 11.60 -5.58
CA ASP A 75 -1.52 11.81 -4.75
C ASP A 75 -1.11 13.29 -4.78
N LYS A 76 -1.33 13.99 -3.66
CA LYS A 76 -1.01 15.43 -3.51
C LYS A 76 0.50 15.71 -3.54
N SER A 77 1.33 14.70 -3.36
CA SER A 77 2.80 14.84 -3.41
C SER A 77 3.36 14.78 -4.83
N ASP A 78 2.55 14.41 -5.83
CA ASP A 78 2.98 14.36 -7.22
C ASP A 78 2.86 15.73 -7.88
N LYS A 79 4.01 16.33 -8.23
CA LYS A 79 4.09 17.64 -8.90
C LYS A 79 4.07 17.54 -10.42
N THR A 80 4.05 16.34 -10.98
CA THR A 80 4.13 16.09 -12.42
C THR A 80 2.77 15.82 -13.06
N GLN A 81 1.71 15.84 -12.26
CA GLN A 81 0.33 15.77 -12.73
C GLN A 81 -0.16 17.10 -13.29
#